data_AF-A0A1Y2WUP8-F1
#
_entry.id   AF-A0A1Y2WUP8-F1
#
_cell.length_a   1.000
_cell.length_b   1.000
_cell.length_c   1.000
_cell.angle_alpha   90.00
_cell.angle_beta   90.00
_cell.angle_gamma   90.00
#
_symmetry.space_group_name_H-M   'P 1'
#
loop_
_entity.id
_entity.type
_entity.pdbx_description
1 polymer ?
#
loop_
_entity_poly.entity_id
_entity_poly.type
_entity_poly.pdbx_seq_one_letter_code
_entity_poly.pdbx_strand_id
1 'polypeptide(L)'
;MGNSSECPETISISSQEDVDNTNFTCASFLNLVNATGDLNFSTLTRIVEITVHDSPHLQSLSIPNLTRIYSWFDIKNATSLTNISMPRLGSEGAFLVGSGAVSSNNVSVSIVGVPSITDIDFGGYTTFQRLILGDFGSYSQQFENITTVFKLALDGCFFLSELENTFDFQATRWKGCLFPGSWSKLRSVMNLTLSDSDVHFFSGEVQVNETLTITETNGVRFTDRDGRSNGIRFSAIGSNINMSANADSEFQFERLTNIVGDLFVYNNTNCNLSFEQLSDVSAISMIDNTGTILPRLPKLQSAKSIHMRGRIDTSGGPNIFPALITVPGNVTIEAWNDDFNCSKLVNQFQNGQIHFLSCNGTDNGTESLVVGPIESTRISQDHPPSTLSQGAWAGIGVGIGVFVIGMICGLVGLFLRSKRWNKELIERIRQQETQARQEHLRDSLEMEHEAPNLNLICESDGTGIIREKPDDHLSEAGGIEVVAEHPDDHIHELPVPPAELPGTTDIKRT
;
A
#
# COMPACT_ATOMS: atom_id res chain seq x y z
N MET A 1 -4.41 -21.42 -42.69
CA MET A 1 -4.24 -20.35 -41.69
C MET A 1 -5.64 -19.90 -41.31
N GLY A 2 -6.17 -20.42 -40.20
CA GLY A 2 -7.51 -20.05 -39.75
C GLY A 2 -7.45 -18.66 -39.12
N ASN A 3 -8.35 -17.76 -39.54
CA ASN A 3 -8.54 -16.46 -38.93
C ASN A 3 -8.56 -16.64 -37.41
N SER A 4 -7.68 -15.95 -36.69
CA SER A 4 -7.88 -15.74 -35.25
C SER A 4 -9.22 -15.03 -35.13
N SER A 5 -10.27 -15.76 -34.77
CA SER A 5 -11.57 -15.18 -34.51
C SER A 5 -11.36 -14.10 -33.46
N GLU A 6 -11.53 -12.84 -33.85
CA GLU A 6 -11.45 -11.72 -32.94
C GLU A 6 -12.42 -11.97 -31.78
N CYS A 7 -11.91 -11.85 -30.56
CA CYS A 7 -12.76 -11.98 -29.38
C CYS A 7 -13.80 -10.86 -29.42
N PRO A 8 -15.08 -11.13 -29.16
CA PRO A 8 -16.09 -10.09 -29.04
C PRO A 8 -15.63 -9.02 -28.05
N GLU A 9 -15.78 -7.75 -28.46
CA GLU A 9 -15.26 -6.64 -27.69
C GLU A 9 -16.01 -6.53 -26.36
N THR A 10 -17.34 -6.42 -26.36
CA THR A 10 -18.13 -6.32 -25.12
C THR A 10 -19.30 -7.28 -25.15
N ILE A 11 -19.46 -8.06 -24.08
CA ILE A 11 -20.59 -8.95 -23.84
C ILE A 11 -21.30 -8.49 -22.57
N SER A 12 -22.62 -8.32 -22.64
CA SER A 12 -23.45 -8.02 -21.47
C SER A 12 -24.33 -9.22 -21.14
N ILE A 13 -24.31 -9.66 -19.88
CA ILE A 13 -25.03 -10.84 -19.40
C ILE A 13 -25.90 -10.45 -18.21
N SER A 14 -27.17 -10.85 -18.24
CA SER A 14 -28.14 -10.64 -17.16
C SER A 14 -28.71 -11.96 -16.60
N SER A 15 -28.57 -13.05 -17.35
CA SER A 15 -29.11 -14.36 -17.00
C SER A 15 -28.26 -15.49 -17.62
N GLN A 16 -28.48 -16.73 -17.17
CA GLN A 16 -27.85 -17.89 -17.77
C GLN A 16 -28.25 -18.09 -19.24
N GLU A 17 -29.47 -17.70 -19.63
CA GLU A 17 -29.94 -17.77 -21.02
C GLU A 17 -29.05 -16.92 -21.96
N ASP A 18 -28.60 -15.75 -21.50
CA ASP A 18 -27.68 -14.91 -22.28
C ASP A 18 -26.32 -15.62 -22.50
N VAL A 19 -25.84 -16.34 -21.48
CA VAL A 19 -24.59 -17.11 -21.54
C VAL A 19 -24.72 -18.27 -22.53
N ASP A 20 -25.83 -19.02 -22.44
CA ASP A 20 -26.10 -20.18 -23.30
C ASP A 20 -26.24 -19.76 -24.77
N ASN A 21 -26.74 -18.55 -25.04
CA ASN A 21 -26.95 -18.02 -26.38
C ASN A 21 -25.68 -17.45 -27.04
N THR A 22 -24.66 -17.06 -26.26
CA THR A 22 -23.52 -16.29 -26.79
C THR A 22 -22.29 -17.14 -27.18
N ASN A 23 -22.26 -18.44 -26.86
CA ASN A 23 -21.20 -19.42 -27.18
C ASN A 23 -19.83 -18.82 -27.58
N PHE A 24 -19.16 -18.20 -26.62
CA PHE A 24 -17.87 -17.55 -26.82
C PHE A 24 -16.78 -18.25 -26.00
N THR A 25 -15.58 -18.35 -26.56
CA THR A 25 -14.40 -18.91 -25.89
C THR A 25 -13.48 -17.85 -25.32
N CYS A 26 -13.65 -16.59 -25.76
CA CYS A 26 -12.97 -15.41 -25.26
C CYS A 26 -13.83 -14.17 -25.38
N ALA A 27 -13.48 -13.12 -24.65
CA ALA A 27 -14.07 -11.77 -24.76
C ALA A 27 -13.05 -10.72 -24.33
N SER A 28 -13.20 -9.47 -24.77
CA SER A 28 -12.43 -8.38 -24.15
C SER A 28 -13.10 -7.98 -22.83
N PHE A 29 -14.37 -7.60 -22.86
CA PHE A 29 -15.12 -7.14 -21.69
C PHE A 29 -16.37 -7.99 -21.45
N LEU A 30 -16.54 -8.49 -20.23
CA LEU A 30 -17.75 -9.18 -19.77
C LEU A 30 -18.40 -8.35 -18.65
N ASN A 31 -19.58 -7.82 -18.94
CA ASN A 31 -20.34 -6.98 -18.03
C ASN A 31 -21.59 -7.73 -17.53
N LEU A 32 -21.64 -7.97 -16.23
CA LEU A 32 -22.79 -8.57 -15.56
C LEU A 32 -23.57 -7.43 -14.89
N VAL A 33 -24.73 -7.11 -15.45
CA VAL A 33 -25.55 -5.97 -15.03
C VAL A 33 -26.95 -6.45 -14.75
N ASN A 34 -27.46 -6.17 -13.54
CA ASN A 34 -28.73 -6.71 -13.06
C ASN A 34 -28.77 -8.25 -13.25
N ALA A 35 -27.62 -8.90 -13.09
CA ALA A 35 -27.48 -10.32 -13.27
C ALA A 35 -28.19 -11.06 -12.13
N THR A 36 -28.81 -12.19 -12.45
CA THR A 36 -29.62 -12.96 -11.51
C THR A 36 -29.31 -14.45 -11.56
N GLY A 37 -29.49 -15.14 -10.43
CA GLY A 37 -29.36 -16.59 -10.34
C GLY A 37 -27.91 -17.07 -10.39
N ASP A 38 -27.71 -18.25 -10.95
CA ASP A 38 -26.40 -18.89 -11.11
C ASP A 38 -25.90 -18.69 -12.53
N LEU A 39 -24.70 -18.11 -12.69
CA LEU A 39 -24.07 -17.92 -13.99
C LEU A 39 -22.85 -18.84 -14.14
N ASN A 40 -22.90 -19.69 -15.15
CA ASN A 40 -21.86 -20.66 -15.48
C ASN A 40 -21.35 -20.48 -16.92
N PHE A 41 -20.13 -19.99 -17.04
CA PHE A 41 -19.43 -19.73 -18.30
C PHE A 41 -18.51 -20.90 -18.65
N SER A 42 -19.10 -22.02 -19.08
CA SER A 42 -18.34 -23.26 -19.33
C SER A 42 -17.38 -23.19 -20.52
N THR A 43 -17.59 -22.30 -21.49
CA THR A 43 -16.75 -22.19 -22.69
C THR A 43 -15.69 -21.10 -22.60
N LEU A 44 -15.84 -20.14 -21.68
CA LEU A 44 -14.95 -18.99 -21.57
C LEU A 44 -13.58 -19.41 -21.02
N THR A 45 -12.53 -19.17 -21.81
CA THR A 45 -11.15 -19.56 -21.46
C THR A 45 -10.23 -18.37 -21.20
N ARG A 46 -10.50 -17.22 -21.81
CA ARG A 46 -9.66 -16.02 -21.76
C ARG A 46 -10.51 -14.76 -21.76
N ILE A 47 -10.14 -13.79 -20.94
CA ILE A 47 -10.84 -12.50 -20.92
C ILE A 47 -9.91 -11.37 -20.53
N VAL A 48 -10.17 -10.15 -21.01
CA VAL A 48 -9.42 -8.97 -20.54
C VAL A 48 -9.97 -8.49 -19.20
N GLU A 49 -11.29 -8.32 -19.11
CA GLU A 49 -11.95 -7.77 -17.94
C GLU A 49 -13.34 -8.38 -17.69
N ILE A 50 -13.63 -8.62 -16.41
CA ILE A 50 -14.96 -9.03 -15.92
C ILE A 50 -15.41 -7.98 -14.91
N THR A 51 -16.60 -7.40 -15.14
CA THR A 51 -17.25 -6.50 -14.18
C THR A 51 -18.61 -7.02 -13.78
N VAL A 52 -18.91 -6.98 -12.48
CA VAL A 52 -20.22 -7.28 -11.91
C VAL A 52 -20.68 -6.07 -11.12
N HIS A 53 -21.76 -5.44 -11.57
CA HIS A 53 -22.35 -4.29 -10.90
C HIS A 53 -23.87 -4.39 -10.91
N ASP A 54 -24.49 -3.76 -9.92
CA ASP A 54 -25.94 -3.67 -9.76
C ASP A 54 -26.65 -5.04 -9.90
N SER A 55 -26.02 -6.10 -9.40
CA SER A 55 -26.49 -7.49 -9.53
C SER A 55 -26.82 -8.10 -8.16
N PRO A 56 -27.78 -7.52 -7.40
CA PRO A 56 -28.07 -7.93 -6.01
C PRO A 56 -28.66 -9.33 -5.91
N HIS A 57 -29.16 -9.90 -7.01
CA HIS A 57 -29.79 -11.22 -7.08
C HIS A 57 -28.91 -12.29 -7.72
N LEU A 58 -27.66 -11.96 -8.08
CA LEU A 58 -26.67 -12.94 -8.50
C LEU A 58 -26.29 -13.82 -7.30
N GLN A 59 -26.35 -15.13 -7.45
CA GLN A 59 -26.10 -16.12 -6.39
C GLN A 59 -24.74 -16.81 -6.56
N SER A 60 -24.37 -17.17 -7.78
CA SER A 60 -23.06 -17.72 -8.08
C SER A 60 -22.49 -17.25 -9.42
N LEU A 61 -21.17 -17.13 -9.47
CA LEU A 61 -20.41 -16.86 -10.68
C LEU A 61 -19.34 -17.94 -10.85
N SER A 62 -19.52 -18.81 -11.83
CA SER A 62 -18.59 -19.90 -12.16
C SER A 62 -18.04 -19.75 -13.57
N ILE A 63 -16.72 -19.75 -13.70
CA ILE A 63 -16.00 -19.72 -14.98
C ILE A 63 -14.96 -20.85 -14.97
N PRO A 64 -15.39 -22.12 -15.03
CA PRO A 64 -14.56 -23.28 -14.68
C PRO A 64 -13.37 -23.49 -15.62
N ASN A 65 -13.45 -22.98 -16.85
CA ASN A 65 -12.41 -23.11 -17.86
C ASN A 65 -11.58 -21.83 -18.05
N LEU A 66 -11.78 -20.82 -17.19
CA LEU A 66 -10.99 -19.60 -17.26
C LEU A 66 -9.54 -19.89 -16.91
N THR A 67 -8.67 -19.68 -17.88
CA THR A 67 -7.22 -19.84 -17.70
C THR A 67 -6.53 -18.50 -17.50
N ARG A 68 -7.14 -17.40 -17.96
CA ARG A 68 -6.49 -16.09 -18.00
C ARG A 68 -7.47 -14.91 -17.90
N ILE A 69 -7.11 -13.96 -17.04
CA ILE A 69 -7.64 -12.60 -17.00
C ILE A 69 -6.46 -11.66 -17.25
N TYR A 70 -6.55 -10.80 -18.27
CA TYR A 70 -5.42 -9.91 -18.61
C TYR A 70 -5.37 -8.65 -17.76
N SER A 71 -6.49 -8.19 -17.22
CA SER A 71 -6.61 -6.85 -16.65
C SER A 71 -7.32 -6.88 -15.29
N TRP A 72 -8.65 -6.88 -15.26
CA TRP A 72 -9.43 -6.59 -14.05
C TRP A 72 -10.55 -7.61 -13.82
N PHE A 73 -10.80 -7.89 -12.54
CA PHE A 73 -11.98 -8.60 -12.06
C PHE A 73 -12.60 -7.79 -10.94
N ASP A 74 -13.72 -7.13 -11.22
CA ASP A 74 -14.38 -6.21 -10.28
C ASP A 74 -15.81 -6.68 -10.00
N ILE A 75 -16.13 -6.86 -8.71
CA ILE A 75 -17.47 -7.17 -8.22
C ILE A 75 -17.87 -6.13 -7.20
N LYS A 76 -19.02 -5.48 -7.43
CA LYS A 76 -19.59 -4.48 -6.53
C LYS A 76 -21.07 -4.76 -6.27
N ASN A 77 -21.44 -4.68 -4.99
CA ASN A 77 -22.83 -4.71 -4.52
C ASN A 77 -23.63 -5.95 -4.97
N ALA A 78 -22.97 -7.11 -5.14
CA ALA A 78 -23.64 -8.38 -5.43
C ALA A 78 -24.06 -9.05 -4.12
N THR A 79 -25.09 -8.49 -3.47
CA THR A 79 -25.42 -8.80 -2.06
C THR A 79 -25.83 -10.25 -1.79
N SER A 80 -26.36 -10.95 -2.80
CA SER A 80 -26.75 -12.37 -2.69
C SER A 80 -25.66 -13.33 -3.18
N LEU A 81 -24.50 -12.84 -3.62
CA LEU A 81 -23.45 -13.67 -4.19
C LEU A 81 -22.82 -14.52 -3.08
N THR A 82 -22.90 -15.85 -3.21
CA THR A 82 -22.37 -16.81 -2.25
C THR A 82 -21.10 -17.50 -2.72
N ASN A 83 -20.90 -17.61 -4.05
CA ASN A 83 -19.77 -18.35 -4.62
C ASN A 83 -19.17 -17.67 -5.86
N ILE A 84 -17.85 -17.58 -5.90
CA ILE A 84 -17.04 -17.23 -7.08
C ILE A 84 -16.08 -18.39 -7.33
N SER A 85 -16.11 -18.97 -8.53
CA SER A 85 -15.28 -20.13 -8.86
C SER A 85 -14.58 -20.01 -10.22
N MET A 86 -13.24 -20.01 -10.18
CA MET A 86 -12.33 -19.96 -11.32
C MET A 86 -11.16 -20.95 -11.10
N PRO A 87 -11.44 -22.26 -10.96
CA PRO A 87 -10.49 -23.29 -10.51
C PRO A 87 -9.26 -23.46 -11.40
N ARG A 88 -9.35 -23.02 -12.67
CA ARG A 88 -8.29 -23.15 -13.68
C ARG A 88 -7.51 -21.86 -13.90
N LEU A 89 -7.78 -20.81 -13.13
CA LEU A 89 -7.05 -19.56 -13.25
C LEU A 89 -5.59 -19.82 -12.84
N GLY A 90 -4.71 -19.81 -13.84
CA GLY A 90 -3.30 -20.18 -13.66
C GLY A 90 -2.43 -18.94 -13.55
N SER A 91 -1.43 -18.98 -12.65
CA SER A 91 -0.37 -17.98 -12.65
C SER A 91 0.59 -18.28 -13.80
N GLU A 92 0.60 -17.46 -14.86
CA GLU A 92 1.75 -17.42 -15.77
C GLU A 92 2.90 -16.74 -15.03
N GLY A 93 3.99 -17.46 -14.79
CA GLY A 93 5.09 -17.12 -13.87
C GLY A 93 5.32 -15.61 -13.70
N ALA A 94 5.03 -15.10 -12.51
CA ALA A 94 5.36 -13.74 -12.14
C ALA A 94 6.89 -13.62 -11.99
N PHE A 95 7.51 -12.84 -12.88
CA PHE A 95 8.90 -12.45 -12.72
C PHE A 95 8.96 -11.16 -11.91
N LEU A 96 9.48 -11.24 -10.69
CA LEU A 96 9.88 -10.07 -9.91
C LEU A 96 11.21 -9.57 -10.47
N VAL A 97 11.19 -8.50 -11.28
CA VAL A 97 12.44 -7.79 -11.60
C VAL A 97 12.87 -7.07 -10.32
N GLY A 98 14.13 -7.24 -9.91
CA GLY A 98 14.72 -6.78 -8.64
C GLY A 98 14.73 -5.26 -8.37
N SER A 99 13.78 -4.52 -8.92
CA SER A 99 13.55 -3.08 -8.73
C SER A 99 12.06 -2.73 -8.51
N GLY A 100 11.20 -3.71 -8.22
CA GLY A 100 9.77 -3.46 -7.92
C GLY A 100 8.86 -3.39 -9.16
N ALA A 101 9.36 -3.74 -10.34
CA ALA A 101 8.52 -3.86 -11.53
C ALA A 101 7.82 -5.22 -11.55
N VAL A 102 6.49 -5.19 -11.46
CA VAL A 102 5.62 -6.36 -11.60
C VAL A 102 5.43 -6.67 -13.08
N SER A 103 5.65 -7.93 -13.46
CA SER A 103 5.32 -8.50 -14.78
C SER A 103 3.91 -8.14 -15.25
N SER A 104 3.75 -7.94 -16.56
CA SER A 104 2.53 -7.47 -17.25
C SER A 104 1.34 -8.43 -17.26
N ASN A 105 1.34 -9.50 -16.45
CA ASN A 105 0.33 -10.56 -16.48
C ASN A 105 -0.38 -10.78 -15.13
N ASN A 106 -0.23 -9.86 -14.18
CA ASN A 106 -0.89 -9.98 -12.89
C ASN A 106 -2.26 -9.32 -12.90
N VAL A 107 -3.30 -10.06 -12.49
CA VAL A 107 -4.68 -9.56 -12.44
C VAL A 107 -4.88 -8.60 -11.26
N SER A 108 -5.73 -7.59 -11.48
CA SER A 108 -6.28 -6.75 -10.43
C SER A 108 -7.67 -7.22 -10.04
N VAL A 109 -7.85 -7.68 -8.81
CA VAL A 109 -9.12 -8.14 -8.24
C VAL A 109 -9.66 -7.12 -7.24
N SER A 110 -10.95 -6.82 -7.35
CA SER A 110 -11.71 -5.98 -6.43
C SER A 110 -13.06 -6.64 -6.18
N ILE A 111 -13.31 -7.08 -4.94
CA ILE A 111 -14.58 -7.69 -4.55
C ILE A 111 -15.06 -6.92 -3.32
N VAL A 112 -16.13 -6.14 -3.48
CA VAL A 112 -16.65 -5.27 -2.43
C VAL A 112 -18.19 -5.33 -2.38
N GLY A 113 -18.76 -5.32 -1.17
CA GLY A 113 -20.20 -5.29 -0.96
C GLY A 113 -20.87 -6.63 -1.30
N VAL A 114 -20.25 -7.72 -0.83
CA VAL A 114 -20.69 -9.11 -1.04
C VAL A 114 -20.91 -9.83 0.30
N PRO A 115 -21.82 -9.33 1.16
CA PRO A 115 -21.98 -9.83 2.53
C PRO A 115 -22.31 -11.32 2.64
N SER A 116 -22.88 -11.93 1.59
CA SER A 116 -23.27 -13.34 1.58
C SER A 116 -22.18 -14.29 1.07
N ILE A 117 -21.00 -13.78 0.69
CA ILE A 117 -19.96 -14.62 0.08
C ILE A 117 -19.42 -15.64 1.09
N THR A 118 -19.44 -16.91 0.69
CA THR A 118 -18.96 -18.04 1.49
C THR A 118 -17.76 -18.73 0.88
N ASP A 119 -17.59 -18.66 -0.43
CA ASP A 119 -16.50 -19.35 -1.13
C ASP A 119 -15.95 -18.49 -2.28
N ILE A 120 -14.62 -18.43 -2.38
CA ILE A 120 -13.89 -17.78 -3.47
C ILE A 120 -12.73 -18.68 -3.88
N ASP A 121 -12.83 -19.22 -5.09
CA ASP A 121 -11.82 -20.09 -5.68
C ASP A 121 -11.16 -19.40 -6.89
N PHE A 122 -9.93 -18.93 -6.70
CA PHE A 122 -9.06 -18.46 -7.79
C PHE A 122 -8.14 -19.57 -8.34
N GLY A 123 -8.46 -20.83 -8.05
CA GLY A 123 -7.66 -21.98 -8.45
C GLY A 123 -6.24 -21.93 -7.91
N GLY A 124 -5.29 -22.14 -8.81
CA GLY A 124 -3.85 -22.12 -8.51
C GLY A 124 -3.21 -20.72 -8.60
N TYR A 125 -3.99 -19.64 -8.70
CA TYR A 125 -3.45 -18.30 -8.90
C TYR A 125 -2.79 -17.77 -7.62
N THR A 126 -1.49 -17.47 -7.70
CA THR A 126 -0.66 -17.17 -6.51
C THR A 126 -0.25 -15.70 -6.40
N THR A 127 -0.34 -14.91 -7.48
CA THR A 127 0.26 -13.57 -7.54
C THR A 127 -0.68 -12.50 -8.10
N PHE A 128 -1.01 -11.48 -7.31
CA PHE A 128 -1.92 -10.40 -7.73
C PHE A 128 -1.20 -9.05 -7.87
N GLN A 129 -1.61 -8.24 -8.85
CA GLN A 129 -1.18 -6.84 -8.92
C GLN A 129 -1.92 -6.03 -7.86
N ARG A 130 -3.23 -6.28 -7.74
CA ARG A 130 -4.07 -5.66 -6.74
C ARG A 130 -5.08 -6.68 -6.26
N LEU A 131 -5.27 -6.77 -4.95
CA LEU A 131 -6.31 -7.59 -4.32
C LEU A 131 -7.01 -6.71 -3.30
N ILE A 132 -8.22 -6.27 -3.62
CA ILE A 132 -9.11 -5.52 -2.72
C ILE A 132 -10.25 -6.45 -2.34
N LEU A 133 -10.37 -6.77 -1.05
CA LEU A 133 -11.45 -7.57 -0.51
C LEU A 133 -12.10 -6.80 0.64
N GLY A 134 -13.39 -6.51 0.54
CA GLY A 134 -14.04 -5.68 1.54
C GLY A 134 -15.54 -5.82 1.66
N ASP A 135 -16.06 -5.51 2.85
CA ASP A 135 -17.49 -5.57 3.15
C ASP A 135 -18.08 -6.98 2.94
N PHE A 136 -17.33 -7.96 3.45
CA PHE A 136 -17.75 -9.36 3.52
C PHE A 136 -18.56 -9.52 4.80
N GLY A 137 -19.48 -10.49 4.84
CA GLY A 137 -20.23 -10.80 6.05
C GLY A 137 -19.33 -11.34 7.16
N SER A 138 -19.92 -11.91 8.21
CA SER A 138 -19.18 -12.45 9.35
C SER A 138 -18.34 -13.70 9.06
N TYR A 139 -18.26 -14.15 7.80
CA TYR A 139 -17.51 -15.33 7.41
C TYR A 139 -16.08 -14.97 7.05
N SER A 140 -15.12 -15.68 7.67
CA SER A 140 -13.71 -15.60 7.32
C SER A 140 -13.45 -16.34 6.03
N GLN A 141 -12.80 -15.69 5.07
CA GLN A 141 -12.33 -16.33 3.84
C GLN A 141 -10.86 -16.72 3.96
N GLN A 142 -10.55 -17.94 3.53
CA GLN A 142 -9.20 -18.52 3.55
C GLN A 142 -8.68 -18.70 2.14
N PHE A 143 -7.52 -18.11 1.89
CA PHE A 143 -6.81 -18.15 0.62
C PHE A 143 -5.46 -18.82 0.84
N GLU A 144 -5.36 -20.07 0.46
CA GLU A 144 -4.19 -20.90 0.72
C GLU A 144 -3.11 -20.79 -0.35
N ASN A 145 -3.36 -20.16 -1.50
CA ASN A 145 -2.41 -20.17 -2.62
C ASN A 145 -1.74 -18.82 -2.86
N ILE A 146 -2.19 -17.75 -2.19
CA ILE A 146 -1.76 -16.39 -2.50
C ILE A 146 -0.44 -16.10 -1.77
N THR A 147 0.66 -16.02 -2.53
CA THR A 147 2.01 -15.83 -1.99
C THR A 147 2.53 -14.41 -2.14
N THR A 148 2.11 -13.70 -3.19
CA THR A 148 2.58 -12.34 -3.47
C THR A 148 1.43 -11.46 -3.92
N VAL A 149 1.29 -10.29 -3.30
CA VAL A 149 0.30 -9.29 -3.73
C VAL A 149 0.98 -7.93 -3.76
N PHE A 150 1.01 -7.26 -4.91
CA PHE A 150 1.62 -5.94 -4.97
C PHE A 150 0.82 -4.93 -4.13
N LYS A 151 -0.47 -4.76 -4.39
CA LYS A 151 -1.35 -3.95 -3.52
C LYS A 151 -2.45 -4.79 -2.88
N LEU A 152 -2.40 -4.95 -1.56
CA LEU A 152 -3.38 -5.67 -0.77
C LEU A 152 -4.19 -4.69 0.07
N ALA A 153 -5.50 -4.64 -0.13
CA ALA A 153 -6.42 -3.89 0.74
C ALA A 153 -7.52 -4.81 1.25
N LEU A 154 -7.61 -4.91 2.58
CA LEU A 154 -8.50 -5.82 3.26
C LEU A 154 -9.40 -5.05 4.21
N ASP A 155 -10.70 -5.29 4.10
CA ASP A 155 -11.73 -4.65 4.90
C ASP A 155 -12.67 -5.73 5.48
N GLY A 156 -12.20 -6.36 6.56
CA GLY A 156 -12.81 -7.55 7.18
C GLY A 156 -11.81 -8.64 7.55
N CYS A 157 -12.30 -9.82 7.95
CA CYS A 157 -11.48 -10.95 8.35
C CYS A 157 -11.06 -11.81 7.15
N PHE A 158 -9.81 -11.70 6.71
CA PHE A 158 -9.25 -12.53 5.63
C PHE A 158 -8.01 -13.29 6.07
N PHE A 159 -7.84 -14.49 5.54
CA PHE A 159 -6.72 -15.36 5.87
C PHE A 159 -5.90 -15.65 4.60
N LEU A 160 -4.69 -15.11 4.51
CA LEU A 160 -3.73 -15.38 3.43
C LEU A 160 -2.49 -16.06 4.03
N SER A 161 -2.60 -17.31 4.48
CA SER A 161 -1.52 -18.01 5.20
C SER A 161 -0.20 -18.10 4.44
N GLU A 162 -0.28 -18.15 3.12
CA GLU A 162 0.87 -18.27 2.24
C GLU A 162 1.44 -16.92 1.81
N LEU A 163 0.84 -15.79 2.19
CA LEU A 163 1.35 -14.48 1.78
C LEU A 163 2.74 -14.26 2.37
N GLU A 164 3.74 -14.17 1.50
CA GLU A 164 5.13 -13.95 1.88
C GLU A 164 5.54 -12.48 1.76
N ASN A 165 5.09 -11.83 0.69
CA ASN A 165 5.53 -10.50 0.33
C ASN A 165 4.36 -9.66 -0.19
N THR A 166 4.35 -8.38 0.21
CA THR A 166 3.43 -7.40 -0.36
C THR A 166 4.09 -6.02 -0.42
N PHE A 167 3.72 -5.22 -1.42
CA PHE A 167 4.25 -3.88 -1.54
C PHE A 167 3.43 -2.93 -0.66
N ASP A 168 2.16 -2.74 -0.95
CA ASP A 168 1.25 -1.88 -0.19
C ASP A 168 0.19 -2.75 0.49
N PHE A 169 0.23 -2.85 1.83
CA PHE A 169 -0.75 -3.58 2.61
C PHE A 169 -1.57 -2.62 3.48
N GLN A 170 -2.86 -2.52 3.18
CA GLN A 170 -3.85 -1.84 3.98
C GLN A 170 -4.83 -2.84 4.62
N ALA A 171 -4.99 -2.76 5.94
CA ALA A 171 -6.02 -3.47 6.69
C ALA A 171 -6.93 -2.45 7.39
N THR A 172 -8.24 -2.55 7.14
CA THR A 172 -9.28 -1.66 7.67
C THR A 172 -10.40 -2.45 8.35
N ARG A 173 -11.04 -1.88 9.38
CA ARG A 173 -12.24 -2.44 10.07
C ARG A 173 -12.10 -3.90 10.50
N TRP A 174 -10.89 -4.33 10.82
CA TRP A 174 -10.55 -5.72 11.08
C TRP A 174 -10.84 -6.07 12.54
N LYS A 175 -12.11 -6.27 12.91
CA LYS A 175 -12.52 -6.51 14.30
C LYS A 175 -12.90 -7.95 14.57
N GLY A 176 -12.46 -8.51 15.70
CA GLY A 176 -12.88 -9.82 16.18
C GLY A 176 -12.38 -11.03 15.38
N CYS A 177 -11.32 -10.86 14.58
CA CYS A 177 -10.80 -11.92 13.74
C CYS A 177 -9.80 -12.80 14.53
N LEU A 178 -10.31 -13.88 15.13
CA LEU A 178 -9.56 -14.76 16.03
C LEU A 178 -8.78 -15.87 15.29
N PHE A 179 -7.95 -15.51 14.30
CA PHE A 179 -7.21 -16.49 13.50
C PHE A 179 -5.70 -16.42 13.73
N PRO A 180 -5.17 -17.16 14.72
CA PRO A 180 -3.74 -17.25 14.94
C PRO A 180 -3.05 -17.87 13.71
N GLY A 181 -2.05 -17.19 13.16
CA GLY A 181 -1.20 -17.70 12.06
C GLY A 181 -1.55 -17.21 10.66
N SER A 182 -2.54 -16.32 10.51
CA SER A 182 -3.02 -15.78 9.23
C SER A 182 -1.96 -15.17 8.32
N TRP A 183 -0.82 -14.77 8.88
CA TRP A 183 0.29 -14.11 8.17
C TRP A 183 1.63 -14.69 8.57
N SER A 184 1.66 -15.98 8.93
CA SER A 184 2.85 -16.62 9.48
C SER A 184 4.04 -16.64 8.53
N LYS A 185 3.76 -16.61 7.22
CA LYS A 185 4.78 -16.56 6.16
C LYS A 185 5.11 -15.16 5.69
N LEU A 186 4.40 -14.12 6.14
CA LEU A 186 4.67 -12.74 5.74
C LEU A 186 6.04 -12.33 6.29
N ARG A 187 6.96 -11.98 5.40
CA ARG A 187 8.34 -11.60 5.75
C ARG A 187 8.60 -10.12 5.52
N SER A 188 8.06 -9.56 4.45
CA SER A 188 8.35 -8.19 4.06
C SER A 188 7.12 -7.47 3.50
N VAL A 189 6.98 -6.22 3.92
CA VAL A 189 5.98 -5.27 3.44
C VAL A 189 6.69 -3.97 3.06
N MET A 190 6.38 -3.34 1.92
CA MET A 190 6.92 -1.99 1.65
C MET A 190 6.23 -0.97 2.56
N ASN A 191 4.92 -0.81 2.42
CA ASN A 191 4.09 0.09 3.22
C ASN A 191 2.98 -0.69 3.92
N LEU A 192 2.86 -0.52 5.23
CA LEU A 192 1.85 -1.19 6.06
C LEU A 192 0.95 -0.15 6.72
N THR A 193 -0.34 -0.21 6.43
CA THR A 193 -1.38 0.64 7.02
C THR A 193 -2.40 -0.20 7.76
N LEU A 194 -2.53 0.04 9.06
CA LEU A 194 -3.53 -0.57 9.94
C LEU A 194 -4.49 0.55 10.39
N SER A 195 -5.77 0.44 10.03
CA SER A 195 -6.79 1.41 10.41
C SER A 195 -8.02 0.73 10.99
N ASP A 196 -8.57 1.24 12.10
CA ASP A 196 -9.76 0.68 12.77
C ASP A 196 -9.72 -0.87 12.92
N SER A 197 -8.56 -1.42 13.26
CA SER A 197 -8.27 -2.86 13.20
C SER A 197 -7.72 -3.40 14.53
N ASP A 198 -8.14 -4.62 14.88
CA ASP A 198 -7.65 -5.40 16.03
C ASP A 198 -6.39 -6.16 15.61
N VAL A 199 -5.22 -5.69 16.00
CA VAL A 199 -3.94 -6.21 15.48
C VAL A 199 -3.49 -7.50 16.16
N HIS A 200 -4.04 -8.66 15.77
CA HIS A 200 -3.62 -9.99 16.25
C HIS A 200 -2.77 -10.78 15.23
N PHE A 201 -2.03 -10.09 14.35
CA PHE A 201 -1.78 -10.62 12.99
C PHE A 201 -0.49 -11.41 12.76
N PHE A 202 0.63 -11.02 13.36
CA PHE A 202 1.94 -11.51 12.90
C PHE A 202 2.54 -12.53 13.85
N SER A 203 2.52 -13.81 13.47
CA SER A 203 3.25 -14.86 14.19
C SER A 203 4.74 -14.88 13.82
N GLY A 204 5.06 -14.41 12.61
CA GLY A 204 6.42 -14.27 12.08
C GLY A 204 7.02 -12.88 12.35
N GLU A 205 8.33 -12.78 12.12
CA GLU A 205 9.02 -11.50 12.10
C GLU A 205 8.82 -10.83 10.73
N VAL A 206 8.33 -9.59 10.74
CA VAL A 206 8.01 -8.83 9.52
C VAL A 206 8.94 -7.63 9.43
N GLN A 207 9.50 -7.40 8.24
CA GLN A 207 10.24 -6.18 7.93
C GLN A 207 9.32 -5.21 7.17
N VAL A 208 9.22 -3.96 7.64
CA VAL A 208 8.55 -2.89 6.88
C VAL A 208 9.62 -2.04 6.22
N ASN A 209 9.71 -2.09 4.89
CA ASN A 209 10.81 -1.47 4.17
C ASN A 209 10.66 0.06 4.03
N GLU A 210 9.43 0.57 4.08
CA GLU A 210 9.14 2.01 4.11
C GLU A 210 8.33 2.34 5.37
N THR A 211 7.02 2.60 5.23
CA THR A 211 6.25 3.28 6.27
C THR A 211 5.30 2.31 6.97
N LEU A 212 5.26 2.39 8.30
CA LEU A 212 4.22 1.78 9.15
C LEU A 212 3.25 2.87 9.62
N THR A 213 1.97 2.72 9.30
CA THR A 213 0.90 3.62 9.76
C THR A 213 -0.12 2.83 10.57
N ILE A 214 -0.41 3.26 11.80
CA ILE A 214 -1.41 2.69 12.69
C ILE A 214 -2.33 3.82 13.15
N THR A 215 -3.58 3.79 12.70
CA THR A 215 -4.52 4.88 12.96
C THR A 215 -5.89 4.38 13.41
N GLU A 216 -6.59 5.16 14.21
CA GLU A 216 -8.01 4.92 14.54
C GLU A 216 -8.29 3.53 15.15
N THR A 217 -7.29 2.85 15.71
CA THR A 217 -7.49 1.53 16.32
C THR A 217 -8.03 1.67 17.75
N ASN A 218 -8.86 0.73 18.18
CA ASN A 218 -9.44 0.75 19.52
C ASN A 218 -9.40 -0.63 20.19
N GLY A 219 -8.80 -0.72 21.38
CA GLY A 219 -8.78 -1.95 22.17
C GLY A 219 -7.79 -3.01 21.67
N VAL A 220 -6.80 -2.61 20.87
CA VAL A 220 -5.80 -3.55 20.33
C VAL A 220 -4.96 -4.11 21.45
N ARG A 221 -4.86 -5.44 21.55
CA ARG A 221 -3.90 -6.10 22.44
C ARG A 221 -3.21 -7.22 21.70
N PHE A 222 -1.89 -7.22 21.71
CA PHE A 222 -1.12 -8.27 21.07
C PHE A 222 -1.01 -9.49 21.98
N THR A 223 -2.03 -10.34 21.99
CA THR A 223 -1.98 -11.63 22.70
C THR A 223 -1.76 -12.79 21.73
N ASP A 224 -0.91 -13.74 22.11
CA ASP A 224 -0.79 -15.03 21.45
C ASP A 224 -2.03 -15.91 21.70
N ARG A 225 -2.00 -17.12 21.14
CA ARG A 225 -3.07 -18.12 21.29
C ARG A 225 -3.32 -18.51 22.75
N ASP A 226 -2.31 -18.41 23.61
CA ASP A 226 -2.36 -18.73 25.03
C ASP A 226 -2.77 -17.50 25.89
N GLY A 227 -3.11 -16.38 25.25
CA GLY A 227 -3.43 -15.12 25.93
C GLY A 227 -2.21 -14.41 26.51
N ARG A 228 -0.99 -14.84 26.19
CA ARG A 228 0.24 -14.15 26.60
C ARG A 228 0.47 -12.97 25.68
N SER A 229 0.88 -11.84 26.23
CA SER A 229 1.34 -10.73 25.40
C SER A 229 2.48 -11.22 24.51
N ASN A 230 2.28 -11.21 23.19
CA ASN A 230 3.33 -11.45 22.21
C ASN A 230 3.48 -10.14 21.46
N GLY A 231 4.52 -9.36 21.75
CA GLY A 231 4.72 -8.11 21.06
C GLY A 231 4.77 -8.27 19.54
N ILE A 232 4.52 -7.14 18.88
CA ILE A 232 4.71 -6.96 17.45
C ILE A 232 6.15 -7.28 17.08
N ARG A 233 6.33 -8.28 16.22
CA ARG A 233 7.64 -8.74 15.77
C ARG A 233 8.08 -8.00 14.51
N PHE A 234 8.15 -6.67 14.58
CA PHE A 234 8.86 -5.90 13.56
C PHE A 234 10.33 -5.82 13.94
N SER A 235 11.23 -6.10 13.00
CA SER A 235 12.67 -6.06 13.23
C SER A 235 13.30 -4.72 12.87
N ALA A 236 12.86 -4.15 11.76
CA ALA A 236 13.28 -2.85 11.26
C ALA A 236 12.16 -2.16 10.47
N ILE A 237 12.16 -0.82 10.52
CA ILE A 237 11.32 0.05 9.69
C ILE A 237 12.22 0.96 8.85
N GLY A 238 12.12 0.89 7.52
CA GLY A 238 13.01 1.62 6.62
C GLY A 238 12.66 3.09 6.36
N SER A 239 11.49 3.55 6.81
CA SER A 239 11.09 4.97 6.82
C SER A 239 10.44 5.32 8.16
N ASN A 240 9.18 5.79 8.16
CA ASN A 240 8.54 6.34 9.34
C ASN A 240 7.59 5.35 10.02
N ILE A 241 7.41 5.51 11.33
CA ILE A 241 6.26 4.97 12.07
C ILE A 241 5.32 6.13 12.39
N ASN A 242 4.06 6.01 11.96
CA ASN A 242 2.99 6.98 12.24
C ASN A 242 1.89 6.31 13.07
N MET A 243 1.71 6.74 14.31
CA MET A 243 0.67 6.23 15.21
C MET A 243 -0.24 7.37 15.67
N SER A 244 -1.52 7.32 15.30
CA SER A 244 -2.46 8.39 15.64
C SER A 244 -3.90 7.98 15.89
N ALA A 245 -4.60 8.76 16.71
CA ALA A 245 -6.02 8.56 17.00
C ALA A 245 -6.36 7.14 17.51
N ASN A 246 -5.41 6.44 18.12
CA ASN A 246 -5.64 5.12 18.71
C ASN A 246 -6.15 5.27 20.15
N ALA A 247 -6.98 4.33 20.61
CA ALA A 247 -7.59 4.36 21.93
C ALA A 247 -7.50 3.00 22.63
N ASP A 248 -7.19 2.99 23.93
CA ASP A 248 -7.23 1.78 24.79
C ASP A 248 -6.41 0.59 24.22
N SER A 249 -5.36 0.90 23.44
CA SER A 249 -4.55 -0.06 22.70
C SER A 249 -3.17 -0.24 23.32
N GLU A 250 -2.65 -1.46 23.27
CA GLU A 250 -1.30 -1.81 23.69
C GLU A 250 -0.45 -2.14 22.48
N PHE A 251 0.67 -1.43 22.28
CA PHE A 251 1.63 -1.63 21.19
C PHE A 251 3.01 -1.95 21.75
N GLN A 252 3.44 -3.20 21.60
CA GLN A 252 4.73 -3.67 22.10
C GLN A 252 5.64 -4.03 20.93
N PHE A 253 6.66 -3.23 20.63
CA PHE A 253 7.63 -3.47 19.58
C PHE A 253 8.88 -4.17 20.15
N GLU A 254 8.74 -5.44 20.54
CA GLU A 254 9.76 -6.19 21.29
C GLU A 254 11.07 -6.44 20.51
N ARG A 255 11.01 -6.47 19.18
CA ARG A 255 12.17 -6.79 18.32
C ARG A 255 12.64 -5.62 17.47
N LEU A 256 11.96 -4.48 17.56
CA LEU A 256 12.26 -3.35 16.71
C LEU A 256 13.54 -2.69 17.20
N THR A 257 14.60 -2.80 16.40
CA THR A 257 15.91 -2.25 16.76
C THR A 257 16.20 -0.92 16.07
N ASN A 258 15.71 -0.73 14.85
CA ASN A 258 16.04 0.45 14.05
C ASN A 258 14.82 0.99 13.29
N ILE A 259 14.69 2.32 13.30
CA ILE A 259 13.79 3.08 12.45
C ILE A 259 14.66 4.06 11.65
N VAL A 260 14.79 3.85 10.34
CA VAL A 260 15.65 4.73 9.52
C VAL A 260 15.10 6.15 9.45
N GLY A 261 13.77 6.30 9.43
CA GLY A 261 13.05 7.56 9.50
C GLY A 261 12.60 7.91 10.91
N ASP A 262 11.44 8.55 11.00
CA ASP A 262 10.95 9.19 12.21
C ASP A 262 9.85 8.36 12.89
N LEU A 263 9.79 8.44 14.22
CA LEU A 263 8.75 7.86 15.07
C LEU A 263 7.77 8.96 15.52
N PHE A 264 6.57 8.96 14.94
CA PHE A 264 5.49 9.88 15.27
C PHE A 264 4.38 9.17 16.02
N VAL A 265 4.11 9.62 17.25
CA VAL A 265 3.01 9.13 18.08
C VAL A 265 2.22 10.33 18.57
N TYR A 266 1.02 10.55 18.01
CA TYR A 266 0.23 11.73 18.34
C TYR A 266 -1.26 11.46 18.51
N ASN A 267 -1.89 12.17 19.45
CA ASN A 267 -3.34 12.09 19.67
C ASN A 267 -3.84 10.67 20.00
N ASN A 268 -3.06 9.87 20.74
CA ASN A 268 -3.47 8.54 21.20
C ASN A 268 -3.97 8.58 22.65
N THR A 269 -5.06 7.87 22.95
CA THR A 269 -5.72 7.90 24.26
C THR A 269 -5.56 6.57 25.00
N ASN A 270 -5.17 6.61 26.28
CA ASN A 270 -5.04 5.41 27.14
C ASN A 270 -4.24 4.25 26.51
N CYS A 271 -3.26 4.56 25.68
CA CYS A 271 -2.46 3.52 25.05
C CYS A 271 -1.29 3.08 25.95
N ASN A 272 -0.84 1.84 25.77
CA ASN A 272 0.45 1.37 26.30
C ASN A 272 1.42 1.22 25.13
N LEU A 273 2.60 1.82 25.23
CA LEU A 273 3.60 1.83 24.15
C LEU A 273 4.89 1.24 24.68
N SER A 274 5.57 0.40 23.91
CA SER A 274 6.87 -0.17 24.28
C SER A 274 7.79 -0.31 23.08
N PHE A 275 9.04 0.15 23.24
CA PHE A 275 10.10 0.14 22.23
C PHE A 275 11.44 -0.26 22.89
N GLU A 276 11.44 -1.35 23.67
CA GLU A 276 12.56 -1.70 24.54
C GLU A 276 13.90 -1.92 23.82
N GLN A 277 13.85 -2.40 22.58
CA GLN A 277 15.04 -2.72 21.79
C GLN A 277 15.45 -1.63 20.79
N LEU A 278 14.69 -0.53 20.70
CA LEU A 278 14.96 0.53 19.74
C LEU A 278 16.30 1.21 20.08
N SER A 279 17.29 1.07 19.20
CA SER A 279 18.63 1.65 19.36
C SER A 279 18.84 2.89 18.54
N ASP A 280 18.25 2.98 17.35
CA ASP A 280 18.50 4.05 16.39
C ASP A 280 17.19 4.50 15.74
N VAL A 281 17.00 5.82 15.68
CA VAL A 281 15.85 6.48 15.05
C VAL A 281 16.24 7.85 14.53
N SER A 282 15.67 8.33 13.42
CA SER A 282 15.96 9.70 12.94
C SER A 282 15.39 10.74 13.89
N ALA A 283 14.09 10.79 14.12
CA ALA A 283 13.48 11.68 15.10
C ALA A 283 12.39 10.99 15.90
N ILE A 284 12.21 11.39 17.16
CA ILE A 284 11.10 10.93 18.01
C ILE A 284 10.19 12.12 18.27
N SER A 285 8.90 11.97 17.99
CA SER A 285 7.87 12.95 18.33
C SER A 285 6.67 12.24 18.93
N MET A 286 6.52 12.35 20.26
CA MET A 286 5.42 11.76 21.01
C MET A 286 4.64 12.87 21.72
N ILE A 287 3.54 13.34 21.12
CA ILE A 287 2.83 14.54 21.58
C ILE A 287 1.32 14.30 21.72
N ASP A 288 0.69 14.93 22.71
CA ASP A 288 -0.78 14.93 22.88
C ASP A 288 -1.40 13.54 23.06
N ASN A 289 -0.69 12.64 23.71
CA ASN A 289 -1.18 11.29 23.98
C ASN A 289 -1.87 11.22 25.36
N THR A 290 -3.14 11.63 25.42
CA THR A 290 -3.90 11.76 26.69
C THR A 290 -4.09 10.42 27.40
N GLY A 291 -3.72 10.31 28.67
CA GLY A 291 -3.85 9.05 29.43
C GLY A 291 -2.91 7.92 28.98
N THR A 292 -2.14 8.14 27.91
CA THR A 292 -1.10 7.23 27.42
C THR A 292 0.18 7.46 28.22
N ILE A 293 0.82 6.38 28.67
CA ILE A 293 2.15 6.45 29.30
C ILE A 293 3.19 6.41 28.18
N LEU A 294 3.99 7.46 28.06
CA LEU A 294 5.07 7.53 27.08
C LEU A 294 6.24 6.62 27.52
N PRO A 295 6.79 5.81 26.60
CA PRO A 295 7.74 4.76 26.93
C PRO A 295 9.11 5.33 27.31
N ARG A 296 9.79 4.60 28.20
CA ARG A 296 11.25 4.63 28.29
C ARG A 296 11.88 4.03 27.04
N LEU A 297 13.08 4.51 26.68
CA LEU A 297 13.84 4.02 25.53
C LEU A 297 15.23 3.56 25.99
N PRO A 298 15.32 2.40 26.69
CA PRO A 298 16.51 1.98 27.41
C PRO A 298 17.69 1.62 26.51
N LYS A 299 17.43 1.27 25.25
CA LYS A 299 18.46 0.89 24.26
C LYS A 299 18.77 1.98 23.26
N LEU A 300 18.09 3.13 23.30
CA LEU A 300 18.31 4.23 22.36
C LEU A 300 19.72 4.78 22.50
N GLN A 301 20.52 4.59 21.44
CA GLN A 301 21.89 5.06 21.32
C GLN A 301 21.96 6.37 20.55
N SER A 302 21.18 6.51 19.47
CA SER A 302 21.20 7.69 18.63
C SER A 302 19.81 8.16 18.20
N ALA A 303 19.62 9.48 18.20
CA ALA A 303 18.50 10.14 17.55
C ALA A 303 18.93 11.51 17.04
N LYS A 304 18.38 12.04 15.94
CA LYS A 304 18.64 13.42 15.50
C LYS A 304 17.91 14.44 16.39
N SER A 305 16.66 14.16 16.75
CA SER A 305 15.87 15.00 17.66
C SER A 305 14.85 14.18 18.44
N ILE A 306 14.49 14.67 19.62
CA ILE A 306 13.53 14.03 20.53
C ILE A 306 12.57 15.10 21.03
N HIS A 307 11.28 14.86 20.87
CA HIS A 307 10.22 15.66 21.47
C HIS A 307 9.19 14.74 22.12
N MET A 308 9.10 14.79 23.44
CA MET A 308 8.11 14.01 24.21
C MET A 308 7.29 14.96 25.08
N ARG A 309 5.97 14.95 24.88
CA ARG A 309 5.00 15.72 25.67
C ARG A 309 3.90 14.77 26.16
N GLY A 310 3.89 14.50 27.47
CA GLY A 310 2.96 13.54 28.04
C GLY A 310 3.40 13.02 29.41
N ARG A 311 2.68 12.01 29.90
CA ARG A 311 3.03 11.29 31.14
C ARG A 311 4.15 10.29 30.82
N ILE A 312 5.34 10.47 31.40
CA ILE A 312 6.53 9.67 31.10
C ILE A 312 6.65 8.47 32.06
N ASP A 313 7.02 7.29 31.56
CA ASP A 313 7.28 6.11 32.40
C ASP A 313 8.59 6.23 33.23
N THR A 314 8.45 6.51 34.53
CA THR A 314 9.54 6.60 35.51
C THR A 314 9.81 5.30 36.27
N SER A 315 9.09 4.21 35.98
CA SER A 315 9.07 2.98 36.80
C SER A 315 10.44 2.31 37.02
N GLY A 316 11.30 2.27 36.00
CA GLY A 316 12.67 1.78 36.08
C GLY A 316 13.71 2.90 36.20
N GLY A 317 13.35 4.02 36.84
CA GLY A 317 14.27 5.09 37.24
C GLY A 317 14.20 6.37 36.40
N PRO A 318 14.95 7.43 36.81
CA PRO A 318 14.85 8.77 36.25
C PRO A 318 15.54 8.95 34.89
N ASN A 319 16.35 7.98 34.45
CA ASN A 319 16.99 8.05 33.14
C ASN A 319 16.15 7.31 32.11
N ILE A 320 15.46 8.06 31.24
CA ILE A 320 14.66 7.51 30.15
C ILE A 320 15.47 7.12 28.91
N PHE A 321 16.74 7.57 28.82
CA PHE A 321 17.68 7.25 27.73
C PHE A 321 19.06 6.77 28.25
N PRO A 322 19.12 5.67 29.02
CA PRO A 322 20.36 5.23 29.66
C PRO A 322 21.48 4.84 28.69
N ALA A 323 21.16 4.42 27.46
CA ALA A 323 22.14 4.03 26.45
C ALA A 323 22.53 5.17 25.49
N LEU A 324 22.03 6.40 25.70
CA LEU A 324 22.19 7.49 24.76
C LEU A 324 23.66 7.87 24.56
N ILE A 325 24.12 7.87 23.30
CA ILE A 325 25.47 8.28 22.92
C ILE A 325 25.43 9.73 22.43
N THR A 326 24.52 10.06 21.50
CA THR A 326 24.44 11.40 20.92
C THR A 326 23.04 11.76 20.42
N VAL A 327 22.65 13.01 20.63
CA VAL A 327 21.52 13.68 19.98
C VAL A 327 21.99 15.06 19.49
N PRO A 328 22.30 15.22 18.18
CA PRO A 328 22.85 16.46 17.66
C PRO A 328 21.83 17.61 17.60
N GLY A 329 20.54 17.30 17.52
CA GLY A 329 19.46 18.28 17.51
C GLY A 329 18.84 18.53 18.88
N ASN A 330 17.58 18.92 18.88
CA ASN A 330 16.86 19.31 20.09
C ASN A 330 16.29 18.10 20.83
N VAL A 331 16.44 18.10 22.15
CA VAL A 331 15.73 17.24 23.10
C VAL A 331 14.78 18.11 23.91
N THR A 332 13.48 18.00 23.64
CA THR A 332 12.40 18.70 24.35
C THR A 332 11.55 17.69 25.11
N ILE A 333 11.56 17.76 26.44
CA ILE A 333 10.74 16.95 27.32
C ILE A 333 9.74 17.84 28.08
N GLU A 334 8.46 17.66 27.81
CA GLU A 334 7.34 18.32 28.47
C GLU A 334 6.55 17.27 29.28
N ALA A 335 7.11 16.88 30.42
CA ALA A 335 6.52 15.84 31.27
C ALA A 335 5.24 16.35 31.97
N TRP A 336 4.23 15.49 32.07
CA TRP A 336 2.97 15.77 32.77
C TRP A 336 2.90 15.18 34.17
N ASN A 337 3.93 14.45 34.60
CA ASN A 337 4.00 13.83 35.91
C ASN A 337 5.08 14.50 36.77
N ASP A 338 4.69 14.89 37.99
CA ASP A 338 5.51 15.68 38.91
C ASP A 338 6.77 14.94 39.41
N ASP A 339 6.80 13.62 39.29
CA ASP A 339 7.92 12.76 39.68
C ASP A 339 9.00 12.65 38.58
N PHE A 340 8.80 13.27 37.41
CA PHE A 340 9.82 13.27 36.35
C PHE A 340 10.97 14.22 36.68
N ASN A 341 12.18 13.65 36.81
CA ASN A 341 13.38 14.35 37.21
C ASN A 341 14.38 14.54 36.04
N CYS A 342 14.68 15.80 35.70
CA CYS A 342 15.55 16.16 34.58
C CYS A 342 17.05 15.96 34.85
N SER A 343 17.49 15.68 36.09
CA SER A 343 18.92 15.65 36.48
C SER A 343 19.77 14.73 35.59
N LYS A 344 19.22 13.60 35.14
CA LYS A 344 19.92 12.67 34.25
C LYS A 344 20.07 13.23 32.83
N LEU A 345 19.04 13.88 32.30
CA LEU A 345 19.12 14.55 31.00
C LEU A 345 20.06 15.75 31.06
N VAL A 346 20.07 16.51 32.16
CA VAL A 346 21.01 17.61 32.39
C VAL A 346 22.45 17.11 32.43
N ASN A 347 22.70 15.97 33.09
CA ASN A 347 24.02 15.33 33.10
C ASN A 347 24.45 14.91 31.68
N GLN A 348 23.55 14.29 30.91
CA GLN A 348 23.83 13.92 29.51
C GLN A 348 24.10 15.14 28.62
N PHE A 349 23.39 16.25 28.85
CA PHE A 349 23.67 17.54 28.20
C PHE A 349 25.06 18.09 28.57
N GLN A 350 25.42 18.10 29.85
CA GLN A 350 26.73 18.54 30.32
C GLN A 350 27.88 17.68 29.79
N ASN A 351 27.64 16.39 29.56
CA ASN A 351 28.61 15.47 28.95
C ASN A 351 28.70 15.59 27.41
N GLY A 352 27.90 16.47 26.80
CA GLY A 352 27.85 16.64 25.34
C GLY A 352 27.12 15.52 24.59
N GLN A 353 26.40 14.64 25.29
CA GLN A 353 25.56 13.61 24.66
C GLN A 353 24.29 14.24 24.08
N ILE A 354 23.75 15.28 24.73
CA ILE A 354 22.62 16.08 24.22
C ILE A 354 23.15 17.48 23.91
N HIS A 355 22.93 17.97 22.68
CA HIS A 355 23.43 19.29 22.28
C HIS A 355 22.51 20.44 22.71
N PHE A 356 21.19 20.21 22.71
CA PHE A 356 20.20 21.21 23.10
C PHE A 356 19.12 20.54 23.94
N LEU A 357 18.98 20.97 25.20
CA LEU A 357 18.02 20.41 26.14
C LEU A 357 16.99 21.47 26.58
N SER A 358 15.72 21.13 26.45
CA SER A 358 14.59 21.81 27.11
C SER A 358 13.83 20.76 27.92
N CYS A 359 13.82 20.88 29.25
CA CYS A 359 13.20 19.89 30.13
C CYS A 359 12.28 20.57 31.14
N ASN A 360 10.99 20.29 31.05
CA ASN A 360 9.96 20.74 32.00
C ASN A 360 9.68 19.62 33.01
N GLY A 361 10.59 19.46 33.97
CA GLY A 361 10.50 18.55 35.12
C GLY A 361 11.30 19.12 36.30
N THR A 362 11.44 18.37 37.39
CA THR A 362 12.26 18.81 38.53
C THR A 362 13.75 18.80 38.17
N ASP A 363 14.58 19.56 38.89
CA ASP A 363 16.05 19.59 38.69
C ASP A 363 16.49 19.92 37.25
N ASN A 364 15.78 20.82 36.56
CA ASN A 364 16.07 21.24 35.17
C ASN A 364 17.38 22.05 35.00
N GLY A 365 18.21 22.17 36.04
CA GLY A 365 19.50 22.85 35.98
C GLY A 365 19.44 24.38 36.02
N THR A 366 18.25 24.99 36.15
CA THR A 366 18.13 26.46 36.26
C THR A 366 18.54 27.01 37.63
N GLU A 367 18.73 26.15 38.65
CA GLU A 367 19.00 26.58 40.03
C GLU A 367 20.50 26.70 40.42
N SER A 368 21.48 26.38 39.56
CA SER A 368 22.89 26.31 40.02
C SER A 368 23.95 26.83 39.04
N LEU A 369 23.76 28.03 38.51
CA LEU A 369 24.89 28.89 38.12
C LEU A 369 24.83 30.26 38.83
N VAL A 370 24.50 30.26 40.12
CA VAL A 370 24.97 31.32 41.00
C VAL A 370 26.43 30.99 41.35
N VAL A 371 27.34 31.33 40.44
CA VAL A 371 28.77 31.40 40.75
C VAL A 371 28.94 32.43 41.86
N GLY A 372 29.61 32.03 42.94
CA GLY A 372 29.88 32.86 44.11
C GLY A 372 30.63 34.16 43.81
N PRO A 373 30.75 35.03 44.83
CA PRO A 373 30.82 36.48 44.68
C PRO A 373 32.19 36.97 44.22
N ILE A 374 32.21 37.74 43.14
CA ILE A 374 33.11 38.89 43.07
C ILE A 374 32.40 40.00 43.86
N GLU A 375 33.07 40.52 44.89
CA GLU A 375 32.62 41.67 45.67
C GLU A 375 32.12 42.79 44.75
N SER A 376 30.82 43.05 44.79
CA SER A 376 30.21 44.27 44.28
C SER A 376 29.05 44.61 45.20
N THR A 377 29.38 45.49 46.13
CA THR A 377 28.55 46.50 46.78
C THR A 377 27.03 46.28 46.70
N ARG A 378 26.46 45.95 47.86
CA ARG A 378 25.01 45.99 48.12
C ARG A 378 24.38 47.28 47.58
N ILE A 379 23.48 47.14 46.62
CA ILE A 379 22.31 48.00 46.49
C ILE A 379 21.10 47.08 46.52
N SER A 380 20.40 47.06 47.66
CA SER A 380 19.07 46.46 47.77
C SER A 380 18.14 47.20 46.82
N GLN A 381 17.64 46.51 45.81
CA GLN A 381 16.47 46.94 45.08
C GLN A 381 15.54 45.73 44.94
N ASP A 382 14.61 45.62 45.88
CA ASP A 382 13.39 44.84 45.74
C ASP A 382 12.68 45.34 44.47
N HIS A 383 12.61 44.49 43.45
CA HIS A 383 11.66 44.65 42.35
C HIS A 383 10.70 43.47 42.38
N PRO A 384 9.41 43.69 42.69
CA PRO A 384 8.40 42.66 42.61
C PRO A 384 8.23 42.21 41.15
N PRO A 385 7.74 40.98 40.91
CA PRO A 385 7.51 40.48 39.56
C PRO A 385 6.62 41.46 38.81
N SER A 386 7.10 41.93 37.67
CA SER A 386 6.41 42.84 36.77
C SER A 386 5.16 42.16 36.22
N THR A 387 4.06 42.27 36.98
CA THR A 387 2.71 42.08 36.47
C THR A 387 2.53 43.03 35.30
N LEU A 388 2.35 42.48 34.10
CA LEU A 388 2.05 43.24 32.90
C LEU A 388 0.88 44.19 33.19
N SER A 389 1.10 45.48 32.91
CA SER A 389 0.12 46.55 33.05
C SER A 389 -1.25 46.11 32.50
N GLN A 390 -2.32 46.43 33.21
CA GLN A 390 -3.70 46.12 32.84
C GLN A 390 -4.06 46.61 31.42
N GLY A 391 -3.33 47.61 30.88
CA GLY A 391 -3.43 48.06 29.49
C GLY A 391 -2.81 47.11 28.44
N ALA A 392 -1.82 46.28 28.81
CA ALA A 392 -1.23 45.27 27.93
C ALA A 392 -2.16 44.07 27.73
N TRP A 393 -2.93 43.69 28.76
CA TRP A 393 -3.95 42.64 28.67
C TRP A 393 -5.10 43.03 27.74
N ALA A 394 -5.52 44.30 27.74
CA ALA A 394 -6.52 44.80 26.81
C ALA A 394 -6.01 44.79 25.34
N GLY A 395 -4.72 45.08 25.12
CA GLY A 395 -4.10 45.05 23.80
C GLY A 395 -4.03 43.65 23.18
N ILE A 396 -3.70 42.62 23.98
CA ILE A 396 -3.66 41.22 23.52
C ILE A 396 -5.07 40.70 23.22
N GLY A 397 -6.06 41.08 24.03
CA GLY A 397 -7.45 40.68 23.83
C GLY A 397 -8.05 41.17 22.51
N VAL A 398 -7.79 42.42 22.12
CA VAL A 398 -8.26 42.97 20.84
C VAL A 398 -7.48 42.37 19.65
N GLY A 399 -6.18 42.11 19.83
CA GLY A 399 -5.34 41.50 18.79
C GLY A 399 -5.81 40.10 18.38
N ILE A 400 -6.17 39.26 19.35
CA ILE A 400 -6.69 37.90 19.08
C ILE A 400 -8.05 37.98 18.37
N GLY A 401 -8.93 38.89 18.77
CA GLY A 401 -10.24 39.06 18.15
C GLY A 401 -10.16 39.42 16.66
N VAL A 402 -9.29 40.37 16.30
CA VAL A 402 -9.08 40.77 14.90
C VAL A 402 -8.43 39.64 14.08
N PHE A 403 -7.49 38.90 14.67
CA PHE A 403 -6.84 37.79 14.00
C PHE A 403 -7.81 36.66 13.67
N VAL A 404 -8.65 36.25 14.62
CA VAL A 404 -9.65 35.17 14.43
C VAL A 404 -10.66 35.55 13.35
N ILE A 405 -11.17 36.79 13.37
CA ILE A 405 -12.10 37.28 12.34
C ILE A 405 -11.41 37.31 10.96
N GLY A 406 -10.16 37.77 10.90
CA GLY A 406 -9.37 37.76 9.66
C GLY A 406 -9.15 36.35 9.10
N MET A 407 -8.89 35.37 9.97
CA MET A 407 -8.69 33.97 9.62
C MET A 407 -9.98 33.34 9.07
N ILE A 408 -11.13 33.59 9.72
CA ILE A 408 -12.44 33.10 9.25
C ILE A 408 -12.79 33.72 7.89
N CYS A 409 -12.64 35.04 7.74
CA CYS A 409 -12.86 35.71 6.46
C CYS A 409 -11.91 35.19 5.36
N GLY A 410 -10.65 34.92 5.71
CA GLY A 410 -9.65 34.33 4.81
C GLY A 410 -10.04 32.93 4.36
N LEU A 411 -10.47 32.06 5.28
CA LEU A 411 -10.92 30.70 4.98
C LEU A 411 -12.18 30.69 4.11
N VAL A 412 -13.15 31.56 4.39
CA VAL A 412 -14.36 31.72 3.56
C VAL A 412 -14.00 32.21 2.15
N GLY A 413 -13.06 33.17 2.05
CA GLY A 413 -12.55 33.65 0.76
C GLY A 413 -11.83 32.55 -0.05
N LEU A 414 -10.99 31.74 0.62
CA LEU A 414 -10.31 30.59 0.02
C LEU A 414 -11.28 29.53 -0.47
N PHE A 415 -12.31 29.22 0.33
CA PHE A 415 -13.36 28.26 -0.04
C PHE A 415 -14.16 28.72 -1.28
N LEU A 416 -14.55 30.00 -1.32
CA LEU A 416 -15.25 30.57 -2.47
C LEU A 416 -14.37 30.62 -3.73
N ARG A 417 -13.07 30.88 -3.58
CA ARG A 417 -12.11 30.88 -4.69
C ARG A 417 -11.84 29.47 -5.22
N SER A 418 -11.67 28.50 -4.33
CA SER A 418 -11.54 27.08 -4.69
C SER A 418 -12.79 26.58 -5.44
N LYS A 419 -13.99 26.97 -4.98
CA LYS A 419 -15.24 26.65 -5.68
C LYS A 419 -15.32 27.24 -7.08
N ARG A 420 -14.75 28.43 -7.32
CA ARG A 420 -14.65 29.01 -8.68
C ARG A 420 -13.67 28.26 -9.56
N TRP A 421 -12.50 27.89 -9.04
CA TRP A 421 -11.51 27.10 -9.80
C TRP A 421 -12.01 25.70 -10.16
N ASN A 422 -12.74 25.03 -9.27
CA ASN A 422 -13.31 23.72 -9.57
C ASN A 422 -14.33 23.77 -10.71
N LYS A 423 -15.10 24.87 -10.82
CA LYS A 423 -16.01 25.04 -11.97
C LYS A 423 -15.26 25.19 -13.28
N GLU A 424 -14.17 25.96 -13.29
CA GLU A 424 -13.35 26.15 -14.48
C GLU A 424 -12.63 24.85 -14.91
N LEU A 425 -12.17 24.05 -13.93
CA LEU A 425 -11.52 22.77 -14.21
C LEU A 425 -12.49 21.74 -14.83
N ILE A 426 -13.72 21.66 -14.32
CA ILE A 426 -14.77 20.77 -14.86
C ILE A 426 -15.16 21.19 -16.30
N GLU A 427 -15.21 22.50 -16.58
CA GLU A 427 -15.49 22.99 -17.94
C GLU A 427 -14.38 22.59 -18.93
N ARG A 428 -13.11 22.68 -18.52
CA ARG A 428 -11.96 22.28 -19.35
C ARG A 428 -11.94 20.77 -19.63
N ILE A 429 -12.26 19.94 -18.63
CA ILE A 429 -12.35 18.48 -18.82
C ILE A 429 -13.44 18.13 -19.84
N ARG A 430 -14.62 18.77 -19.76
CA ARG A 430 -15.69 18.56 -20.74
C ARG A 430 -15.30 19.01 -22.15
N GLN A 431 -14.61 20.14 -22.28
CA GLN A 431 -14.12 20.60 -23.60
C GLN A 431 -13.10 19.63 -24.20
N GLN A 432 -12.21 19.08 -23.38
CA GLN A 432 -11.20 18.12 -23.81
C GLN A 432 -11.82 16.79 -24.25
N GLU A 433 -12.83 16.27 -23.51
CA GLU A 433 -13.58 15.08 -23.93
C GLU A 433 -14.31 15.30 -25.27
N THR A 434 -14.86 16.50 -25.49
CA THR A 434 -15.57 16.81 -26.73
C THR A 434 -14.61 16.88 -27.93
N GLN A 435 -13.41 17.43 -27.73
CA GLN A 435 -12.36 17.47 -28.77
C GLN A 435 -11.81 16.07 -29.09
N ALA A 436 -11.49 15.26 -28.07
CA ALA A 436 -11.00 13.89 -28.27
C ALA A 436 -12.02 13.02 -29.02
N ARG A 437 -13.33 13.19 -28.74
CA ARG A 437 -14.38 12.47 -29.45
C ARG A 437 -14.52 12.91 -30.91
N GLN A 438 -14.23 14.17 -31.21
CA GLN A 438 -14.29 14.72 -32.57
C GLN A 438 -13.07 14.34 -33.41
N GLU A 439 -11.87 14.27 -32.81
CA GLU A 439 -10.67 13.71 -33.45
C GLU A 439 -10.85 12.22 -33.74
N HIS A 440 -11.35 11.43 -32.79
CA HIS A 440 -11.62 10.01 -33.04
C HIS A 440 -12.61 9.80 -34.19
N LEU A 441 -13.65 10.66 -34.30
CA LEU A 441 -14.63 10.60 -35.40
C LEU A 441 -14.02 11.03 -36.75
N ARG A 442 -13.03 11.93 -36.72
CA ARG A 442 -12.31 12.36 -37.92
C ARG A 442 -11.37 11.26 -38.41
N ASP A 443 -10.61 10.65 -37.50
CA ASP A 443 -9.67 9.56 -37.83
C ASP A 443 -10.40 8.32 -38.36
N SER A 444 -11.59 8.03 -37.81
CA SER A 444 -12.42 6.93 -38.32
C SER A 444 -13.06 7.22 -39.69
N LEU A 445 -13.31 8.49 -40.04
CA LEU A 445 -13.73 8.87 -41.39
C LEU A 445 -12.57 8.89 -42.40
N GLU A 446 -11.34 9.15 -41.95
CA GLU A 446 -10.16 9.20 -42.82
C GLU A 446 -9.66 7.78 -43.18
N MET A 447 -9.83 6.81 -42.28
CA MET A 447 -9.53 5.39 -42.55
C MET A 447 -10.46 4.72 -43.58
N GLU A 448 -11.63 5.30 -43.91
CA GLU A 448 -12.55 4.71 -44.89
C GLU A 448 -12.23 5.08 -46.36
N HIS A 449 -11.24 5.94 -46.61
CA HIS A 449 -10.89 6.40 -47.97
C HIS A 449 -9.49 6.04 -48.46
N GLU A 450 -8.67 5.33 -47.68
CA GLU A 450 -7.32 4.95 -48.13
C GLU A 450 -7.35 3.57 -48.81
N ALA A 451 -7.41 3.58 -50.14
CA ALA A 451 -7.28 2.37 -50.96
C ALA A 451 -5.91 1.71 -50.71
N PRO A 452 -5.83 0.37 -50.61
CA PRO A 452 -4.60 -0.32 -50.24
C PRO A 452 -3.49 -0.07 -51.28
N ASN A 453 -2.44 0.65 -50.86
CA ASN A 453 -1.28 0.93 -51.68
C ASN A 453 -0.34 -0.28 -51.66
N LEU A 454 -0.40 -1.10 -52.72
CA LEU A 454 0.34 -2.35 -52.90
C LEU A 454 1.83 -2.18 -53.25
N ASN A 455 2.45 -1.02 -52.99
CA ASN A 455 3.82 -0.70 -53.44
C ASN A 455 4.84 -0.54 -52.31
N LEU A 456 4.81 -1.38 -51.26
CA LEU A 456 5.87 -1.39 -50.26
C LEU A 456 6.32 -2.81 -49.88
N ILE A 457 6.73 -3.58 -50.89
CA ILE A 457 7.67 -4.69 -50.70
C ILE A 457 9.06 -4.06 -50.82
N CYS A 458 9.67 -3.73 -49.68
CA CYS A 458 11.09 -3.39 -49.61
C CYS A 458 11.85 -4.65 -49.17
N GLU A 459 12.69 -5.17 -50.08
CA GLU A 459 13.77 -6.09 -49.74
C GLU A 459 14.66 -5.46 -48.65
N SER A 460 14.68 -6.10 -47.49
CA SER A 460 15.66 -5.81 -46.44
C SER A 460 16.96 -6.52 -46.81
N ASP A 461 17.87 -5.79 -47.45
CA ASP A 461 19.22 -6.23 -47.73
C ASP A 461 19.93 -6.72 -46.46
N GLY A 462 20.41 -7.96 -46.52
CA GLY A 462 21.19 -8.58 -45.47
C GLY A 462 22.54 -7.88 -45.32
N THR A 463 22.72 -7.16 -44.21
CA THR A 463 24.07 -6.84 -43.69
C THR A 463 24.07 -6.81 -42.16
N GLY A 464 24.61 -7.89 -41.60
CA GLY A 464 25.54 -7.89 -40.47
C GLY A 464 25.16 -7.17 -39.18
N ILE A 465 24.64 -7.93 -38.20
CA ILE A 465 24.98 -7.72 -36.80
C ILE A 465 25.45 -9.05 -36.22
N ILE A 466 26.77 -9.24 -36.22
CA ILE A 466 27.43 -10.31 -35.46
C ILE A 466 27.35 -9.88 -33.99
N ARG A 467 26.55 -10.59 -33.20
CA ARG A 467 26.64 -10.57 -31.73
C ARG A 467 27.51 -11.75 -31.32
N GLU A 468 28.72 -11.42 -30.86
CA GLU A 468 29.63 -12.34 -30.19
C GLU A 468 28.93 -13.01 -28.99
N LYS A 469 29.04 -14.33 -28.92
CA LYS A 469 28.68 -15.12 -27.74
C LYS A 469 29.81 -15.01 -26.71
N PRO A 470 29.52 -14.90 -25.40
CA PRO A 470 30.52 -15.08 -24.37
C PRO A 470 30.93 -16.57 -24.27
N ASP A 471 32.23 -16.79 -24.07
CA ASP A 471 32.86 -18.09 -23.87
C ASP A 471 32.38 -18.76 -22.57
N ASP A 472 31.69 -19.90 -22.70
CA ASP A 472 31.45 -20.83 -21.60
C ASP A 472 32.59 -21.84 -21.52
N HIS A 473 33.31 -21.83 -20.38
CA HIS A 473 34.29 -22.84 -20.03
C HIS A 473 33.60 -24.12 -19.53
N LEU A 474 33.57 -25.14 -20.38
CA LEU A 474 33.31 -26.53 -20.02
C LEU A 474 34.48 -27.10 -19.20
N SER A 475 34.15 -27.71 -18.07
CA SER A 475 35.01 -28.69 -17.40
C SER A 475 34.35 -30.07 -17.51
N GLU A 476 35.12 -31.02 -18.04
CA GLU A 476 34.78 -32.42 -18.25
C GLU A 476 34.57 -33.16 -16.92
N ALA A 477 33.54 -34.00 -16.86
CA ALA A 477 33.62 -35.29 -16.16
C ALA A 477 32.51 -36.25 -16.62
N GLY A 478 32.93 -37.34 -17.27
CA GLY A 478 32.42 -38.68 -16.96
C GLY A 478 31.15 -39.17 -17.66
N GLY A 479 31.36 -39.88 -18.78
CA GLY A 479 30.84 -41.22 -19.08
C GLY A 479 29.36 -41.53 -18.91
N ILE A 480 28.72 -41.96 -20.01
CA ILE A 480 28.04 -43.26 -20.18
C ILE A 480 27.60 -43.38 -21.64
N GLU A 481 27.97 -44.50 -22.28
CA GLU A 481 27.46 -44.96 -23.58
C GLU A 481 25.94 -45.15 -23.55
N VAL A 482 25.21 -44.61 -24.53
CA VAL A 482 23.99 -45.23 -25.04
C VAL A 482 23.89 -45.00 -26.55
N VAL A 483 23.79 -46.12 -27.26
CA VAL A 483 23.51 -46.29 -28.69
C VAL A 483 22.07 -45.86 -29.00
N ALA A 484 21.86 -45.06 -30.04
CA ALA A 484 20.61 -45.05 -30.81
C ALA A 484 20.86 -44.53 -32.23
N GLU A 485 20.59 -45.40 -33.21
CA GLU A 485 20.48 -45.08 -34.63
C GLU A 485 19.38 -44.02 -34.86
N HIS A 486 19.62 -43.11 -35.82
CA HIS A 486 18.56 -42.27 -36.37
C HIS A 486 18.57 -42.33 -37.90
N PRO A 487 17.40 -42.37 -38.56
CA PRO A 487 17.27 -42.71 -39.96
C PRO A 487 17.39 -41.49 -40.88
N ASP A 488 17.70 -41.79 -42.14
CA ASP A 488 17.79 -40.90 -43.27
C ASP A 488 16.48 -40.10 -43.50
N ASP A 489 16.56 -38.77 -43.42
CA ASP A 489 15.51 -37.87 -43.91
C ASP A 489 15.84 -37.38 -45.32
N HIS A 490 15.03 -37.84 -46.26
CA HIS A 490 15.00 -37.41 -47.65
C HIS A 490 14.45 -35.99 -47.77
N ILE A 491 15.25 -35.09 -48.35
CA ILE A 491 14.82 -33.76 -48.77
C ILE A 491 13.95 -33.91 -50.02
N HIS A 492 12.65 -33.59 -49.89
CA HIS A 492 11.74 -33.40 -51.03
C HIS A 492 11.78 -31.94 -51.48
N GLU A 493 12.26 -31.69 -52.70
CA GLU A 493 12.12 -30.40 -53.38
C GLU A 493 10.68 -30.20 -53.86
N LEU A 494 10.09 -29.03 -53.58
CA LEU A 494 8.78 -28.62 -54.10
C LEU A 494 8.95 -27.87 -55.44
N PRO A 495 8.05 -28.08 -56.43
CA PRO A 495 8.15 -27.46 -57.74
C PRO A 495 7.72 -25.99 -57.74
N VAL A 496 8.49 -25.18 -58.45
CA VAL A 496 8.26 -23.75 -58.74
C VAL A 496 7.07 -23.58 -59.69
N PRO A 497 6.09 -22.70 -59.40
CA PRO A 497 5.02 -22.40 -60.34
C PRO A 497 5.48 -21.46 -61.47
N PRO A 498 4.96 -21.64 -62.71
CA PRO A 498 5.38 -20.87 -63.87
C PRO A 498 4.84 -19.44 -63.88
N ALA A 499 5.67 -18.52 -64.37
CA ALA A 499 5.34 -17.12 -64.61
C ALA A 499 4.40 -16.96 -65.81
N GLU A 500 3.27 -16.27 -65.62
CA GLU A 500 2.39 -15.84 -66.70
C GLU A 500 2.75 -14.43 -67.19
N LEU A 501 2.84 -14.30 -68.51
CA LEU A 501 3.11 -13.09 -69.30
C LEU A 501 1.83 -12.28 -69.58
N PRO A 502 1.95 -11.01 -70.00
CA PRO A 502 0.92 -9.99 -69.88
C PRO A 502 -0.08 -9.97 -71.04
N GLY A 503 -1.35 -9.73 -70.72
CA GLY A 503 -2.44 -9.52 -71.66
C GLY A 503 -2.95 -8.08 -71.63
N THR A 504 -2.96 -7.46 -72.80
CA THR A 504 -3.35 -6.09 -73.13
C THR A 504 -4.87 -5.86 -73.27
N THR A 505 -5.28 -4.65 -72.91
CA THR A 505 -6.27 -3.73 -73.53
C THR A 505 -7.77 -4.06 -73.66
N ASP A 506 -8.53 -3.04 -73.21
CA ASP A 506 -9.77 -2.46 -73.74
C ASP A 506 -11.09 -3.24 -73.72
N ILE A 507 -12.15 -2.62 -73.18
CA ILE A 507 -13.31 -2.13 -73.95
C ILE A 507 -14.36 -1.47 -73.01
N LYS A 508 -14.76 -0.26 -73.39
CA LYS A 508 -15.98 0.48 -72.99
C LYS A 508 -17.27 -0.37 -73.05
N ARG A 509 -18.23 -0.14 -72.14
CA ARG A 509 -19.55 0.45 -72.49
C ARG A 509 -20.53 0.50 -71.30
N THR A 510 -21.20 1.67 -71.25
CA THR A 510 -22.55 2.00 -70.72
C THR A 510 -22.82 1.86 -69.25
#